data_AF-A0A2S1LJZ9-F1
#
_entry.id   AF-A0A2S1LJZ9-F1
#
_cell.length_a   1.000
_cell.length_b   1.000
_cell.length_c   1.000
_cell.angle_alpha   90.00
_cell.angle_beta   90.00
_cell.angle_gamma   90.00
#
_symmetry.space_group_name_H-M   'P 1'
#
loop_
_entity.id
_entity.type
_entity.pdbx_description
1 polymer ?
#
loop_
_entity_poly.entity_id
_entity_poly.type
_entity_poly.pdbx_seq_one_letter_code
_entity_poly.pdbx_strand_id
1 'polypeptide(L)'
;MENVKANNKEELSQKREERKQEEQVSEGLKLVIDQAKIKCELCTKPEGTLIVNFDTPTTQDKKTATVVEKDMKSLVFTGNCKKSPNMALPCASVMQLGEWQNTGTLLVQDKSPLLKQSTIPCLYGGSTIEITDSGQRSVPANLQAVGAALPPKEETKVKILSAYFAKITKEAGDPIDQETEVYDKNLKKKVKVIKKVTTQKMTLEKISERGLSYQVALVVETEGLSGKKIKIKVRSGKKKVVSDVDATVKLINMKDVEVVTAAANYKTIKPQEEFEVAVDNYANDVKISNAADFKNKAILTLMLNHRTDDLSFELAELILADADKKAFLYIEVKSDEKEVEYKGKAGTEGLTNTFLNEEGQYFELKYKEQPWLITARQERKTGVTEATHCSRIIDEYHKINREHKPSGCTTITNAWCASFVGWCLSQNNFSAQLDPGAFSYGEIKTRYRASAKTVNGKRVPVPEKFDDPVWGKKTDNNKLAVGSVCVVNNKKHVTFAVAKDKNGTHFYGLGGNQGDAVKVSPYSVRNSSVFPIEYTIADEDYELPIYYRELTADTVA
;
A
#
# COMPACT_ATOMS: atom_id res chain seq x y z
N MET A 1 -1.30 -41.78 12.58
CA MET A 1 -1.30 -40.64 13.55
C MET A 1 -0.37 -40.87 14.75
N GLU A 2 -0.06 -42.11 15.14
CA GLU A 2 0.85 -42.40 16.26
C GLU A 2 2.31 -42.02 15.98
N ASN A 3 2.83 -42.27 14.77
CA ASN A 3 4.21 -41.89 14.40
C ASN A 3 4.46 -40.36 14.39
N VAL A 4 3.45 -39.54 14.10
CA VAL A 4 3.59 -38.06 14.15
C VAL A 4 3.65 -37.56 15.59
N LYS A 5 2.92 -38.21 16.51
CA LYS A 5 2.96 -37.89 17.94
C LYS A 5 4.28 -38.33 18.58
N ALA A 6 4.86 -39.45 18.14
CA ALA A 6 6.16 -39.93 18.58
C ALA A 6 7.31 -38.99 18.16
N ASN A 7 7.35 -38.59 16.87
CA ASN A 7 8.37 -37.69 16.35
C ASN A 7 8.33 -36.29 17.00
N ASN A 8 7.12 -35.74 17.24
CA ASN A 8 6.98 -34.45 17.93
C ASN A 8 7.47 -34.51 19.38
N LYS A 9 7.40 -35.68 20.05
CA LYS A 9 7.86 -35.87 21.43
C LYS A 9 9.38 -35.91 21.52
N GLU A 10 10.04 -36.54 20.55
CA GLU A 10 11.51 -36.53 20.45
C GLU A 10 12.05 -35.12 20.15
N GLU A 11 11.45 -34.38 19.21
CA GLU A 11 11.87 -33.01 18.87
C GLU A 11 11.70 -32.04 20.06
N LEU A 12 10.63 -32.19 20.85
CA LEU A 12 10.43 -31.42 22.09
C LEU A 12 11.43 -31.78 23.18
N SER A 13 11.89 -33.04 23.26
CA SER A 13 12.90 -33.46 24.22
C SER A 13 14.28 -32.89 23.90
N GLN A 14 14.65 -32.84 22.61
CA GLN A 14 15.90 -32.25 22.13
C GLN A 14 15.93 -30.74 22.43
N LYS A 15 14.86 -30.01 22.10
CA LYS A 15 14.72 -28.57 22.41
C LYS A 15 14.77 -28.24 23.91
N ARG A 16 14.39 -29.17 24.79
CA ARG A 16 14.50 -29.00 26.25
C ARG A 16 15.92 -29.20 26.73
N GLU A 17 16.66 -30.13 26.12
CA GLU A 17 18.05 -30.38 26.47
C GLU A 17 18.96 -29.27 25.95
N GLU A 18 18.71 -28.75 24.75
CA GLU A 18 19.37 -27.55 24.21
C GLU A 18 19.20 -26.34 25.15
N ARG A 19 17.97 -26.04 25.58
CA ARG A 19 17.72 -24.95 26.54
C ARG A 19 18.43 -25.14 27.88
N LYS A 20 18.49 -26.37 28.40
CA LYS A 20 19.26 -26.64 29.63
C LYS A 20 20.75 -26.39 29.44
N GLN A 21 21.30 -26.74 28.28
CA GLN A 21 22.70 -26.47 27.95
C GLN A 21 22.94 -24.96 27.81
N GLU A 22 22.06 -24.22 27.14
CA GLU A 22 22.10 -22.76 27.03
C GLU A 22 22.01 -22.08 28.41
N GLU A 23 21.10 -22.54 29.28
CA GLU A 23 20.96 -22.03 30.66
C GLU A 23 22.23 -22.29 31.50
N GLN A 24 22.85 -23.47 31.37
CA GLN A 24 24.11 -23.77 32.06
C GLN A 24 25.29 -22.92 31.56
N VAL A 25 25.39 -22.71 30.25
CA VAL A 25 26.38 -21.79 29.66
C VAL A 25 26.12 -20.35 30.13
N SER A 26 24.86 -19.91 30.13
CA SER A 26 24.47 -18.59 30.63
C SER A 26 24.77 -18.40 32.12
N GLU A 27 24.69 -19.46 32.93
CA GLU A 27 24.98 -19.41 34.36
C GLU A 27 26.48 -19.21 34.65
N GLY A 28 27.36 -19.84 33.87
CA GLY A 28 28.82 -19.67 33.97
C GLY A 28 29.30 -18.29 33.53
N LEU A 29 28.55 -17.62 32.65
CA LEU A 29 28.83 -16.29 32.13
C LEU A 29 28.29 -15.15 33.01
N LYS A 30 27.69 -15.43 34.17
CA LYS A 30 27.25 -14.39 35.11
C LYS A 30 28.45 -13.58 35.63
N LEU A 31 28.32 -12.25 35.57
CA LEU A 31 29.25 -11.32 36.22
C LEU A 31 29.31 -11.57 37.72
N VAL A 32 30.50 -11.52 38.29
CA VAL A 32 30.70 -11.68 39.74
C VAL A 32 30.58 -10.31 40.39
N ILE A 33 29.79 -10.22 41.44
CA ILE A 33 29.57 -8.97 42.20
C ILE A 33 30.07 -9.11 43.63
N ASP A 34 30.17 -7.99 44.34
CA ASP A 34 30.63 -7.95 45.73
C ASP A 34 29.85 -8.95 46.64
N GLN A 35 30.57 -9.56 47.58
CA GLN A 35 30.10 -10.67 48.43
C GLN A 35 29.83 -11.99 47.69
N ALA A 36 30.39 -12.19 46.50
CA ALA A 36 30.37 -13.49 45.82
C ALA A 36 31.05 -14.57 46.67
N LYS A 37 30.63 -15.83 46.50
CA LYS A 37 31.21 -16.96 47.24
C LYS A 37 32.32 -17.61 46.43
N ILE A 38 33.44 -17.87 47.10
CA ILE A 38 34.60 -18.53 46.55
C ILE A 38 34.91 -19.81 47.33
N LYS A 39 35.57 -20.78 46.68
CA LYS A 39 35.93 -22.06 47.29
C LYS A 39 37.40 -22.39 47.09
N CYS A 40 38.06 -22.82 48.15
CA CYS A 40 39.43 -23.35 48.16
C CYS A 40 39.49 -24.67 48.93
N GLU A 41 39.74 -25.79 48.26
CA GLU A 41 39.70 -27.12 48.89
C GLU A 41 40.82 -27.35 49.93
N LEU A 42 41.89 -26.58 49.82
CA LEU A 42 43.04 -26.62 50.74
C LEU A 42 42.95 -25.62 51.89
N CYS A 43 41.79 -24.98 52.07
CA CYS A 43 41.47 -24.28 53.31
C CYS A 43 40.75 -25.24 54.28
N THR A 44 41.01 -25.14 55.59
CA THR A 44 40.25 -25.88 56.61
C THR A 44 38.78 -25.46 56.65
N LYS A 45 38.45 -24.24 56.20
CA LYS A 45 37.11 -23.77 55.87
C LYS A 45 37.06 -23.44 54.37
N PRO A 46 36.60 -24.38 53.52
CA PRO A 46 36.74 -24.23 52.07
C PRO A 46 36.01 -23.03 51.47
N GLU A 47 34.95 -22.54 52.11
CA GLU A 47 34.18 -21.40 51.63
C GLU A 47 34.79 -20.06 52.09
N GLY A 48 34.87 -19.12 51.17
CA GLY A 48 35.30 -17.75 51.39
C GLY A 48 34.39 -16.74 50.68
N THR A 49 34.70 -15.47 50.88
CA THR A 49 33.94 -14.36 50.30
C THR A 49 34.86 -13.48 49.47
N LEU A 50 34.40 -13.12 48.27
CA LEU A 50 35.07 -12.17 47.40
C LEU A 50 34.57 -10.75 47.70
N ILE A 51 35.49 -9.87 48.04
CA ILE A 51 35.28 -8.45 48.33
C ILE A 51 35.84 -7.63 47.19
N VAL A 52 35.04 -6.72 46.63
CA VAL A 52 35.45 -5.85 45.53
C VAL A 52 35.96 -4.54 46.07
N ASN A 53 37.28 -4.33 45.97
CA ASN A 53 37.95 -3.14 46.47
C ASN A 53 38.12 -2.07 45.38
N PHE A 54 38.21 -2.48 44.11
CA PHE A 54 38.32 -1.56 42.98
C PHE A 54 37.00 -0.80 42.76
N ASP A 55 37.10 0.48 42.36
CA ASP A 55 35.94 1.36 42.30
C ASP A 55 35.13 1.19 41.01
N THR A 56 34.48 0.03 40.87
CA THR A 56 33.75 -0.36 39.67
C THR A 56 32.27 0.04 39.70
N PRO A 57 31.63 0.18 38.52
CA PRO A 57 30.18 0.27 38.42
C PRO A 57 29.48 -0.89 39.13
N THR A 58 28.25 -0.62 39.58
CA THR A 58 27.46 -1.60 40.31
C THR A 58 26.60 -2.45 39.38
N THR A 59 26.55 -3.76 39.62
CA THR A 59 25.56 -4.69 39.08
C THR A 59 24.73 -5.21 40.26
N GLN A 60 23.40 -5.03 40.20
CA GLN A 60 22.48 -5.34 41.32
C GLN A 60 22.90 -4.67 42.65
N ASP A 61 23.15 -3.35 42.60
CA ASP A 61 23.54 -2.51 43.75
C ASP A 61 24.86 -2.89 44.43
N LYS A 62 25.68 -3.72 43.77
CA LYS A 62 26.98 -4.15 44.27
C LYS A 62 28.06 -4.00 43.23
N LYS A 63 29.27 -3.63 43.65
CA LYS A 63 30.42 -3.45 42.76
C LYS A 63 30.72 -4.71 41.95
N THR A 64 31.02 -4.56 40.67
CA THR A 64 31.40 -5.68 39.79
C THR A 64 32.87 -6.04 39.99
N ALA A 65 33.16 -7.31 40.27
CA ALA A 65 34.52 -7.79 40.46
C ALA A 65 35.31 -7.83 39.14
N THR A 66 36.59 -7.51 39.18
CA THR A 66 37.50 -7.52 38.03
C THR A 66 38.79 -8.27 38.34
N VAL A 67 39.65 -8.46 37.34
CA VAL A 67 40.99 -9.05 37.49
C VAL A 67 41.90 -8.35 38.50
N VAL A 68 41.55 -7.13 38.92
CA VAL A 68 42.27 -6.38 39.96
C VAL A 68 42.13 -7.04 41.35
N GLU A 69 41.03 -7.76 41.58
CA GLU A 69 40.73 -8.43 42.84
C GLU A 69 41.56 -9.73 43.01
N LYS A 70 42.86 -9.59 43.26
CA LYS A 70 43.82 -10.72 43.30
C LYS A 70 44.73 -10.73 44.52
N ASP A 71 44.24 -10.23 45.65
CA ASP A 71 44.98 -10.22 46.92
C ASP A 71 44.16 -10.74 48.10
N MET A 72 44.80 -10.79 49.27
CA MET A 72 44.18 -11.22 50.54
C MET A 72 43.09 -10.29 51.07
N LYS A 73 42.99 -9.06 50.56
CA LYS A 73 41.89 -8.14 50.89
C LYS A 73 40.65 -8.46 50.07
N SER A 74 40.85 -9.02 48.89
CA SER A 74 39.80 -9.32 47.93
C SER A 74 39.28 -10.76 48.07
N LEU A 75 40.14 -11.73 48.36
CA LEU A 75 39.74 -13.12 48.60
C LEU A 75 39.82 -13.45 50.10
N VAL A 76 38.70 -13.37 50.80
CA VAL A 76 38.64 -13.51 52.25
C VAL A 76 38.26 -14.94 52.65
N PHE A 77 39.24 -15.68 53.19
CA PHE A 77 39.02 -16.99 53.80
C PHE A 77 39.25 -16.93 55.31
N THR A 78 38.34 -17.53 56.09
CA THR A 78 38.40 -17.53 57.56
C THR A 78 39.04 -18.79 58.17
N GLY A 79 39.57 -19.68 57.33
CA GLY A 79 40.26 -20.89 57.76
C GLY A 79 41.78 -20.82 57.58
N ASN A 80 42.44 -21.91 57.98
CA ASN A 80 43.88 -22.08 57.84
C ASN A 80 44.21 -22.85 56.57
N CYS A 81 45.40 -22.60 56.02
CA CYS A 81 45.88 -23.34 54.86
C CYS A 81 46.35 -24.74 55.30
N LYS A 82 45.78 -25.80 54.72
CA LYS A 82 46.16 -27.20 55.00
C LYS A 82 47.61 -27.53 54.61
N LYS A 83 48.21 -26.74 53.71
CA LYS A 83 49.62 -26.86 53.29
C LYS A 83 50.59 -26.10 54.19
N SER A 84 50.10 -25.26 55.10
CA SER A 84 50.97 -24.60 56.07
C SER A 84 51.52 -25.61 57.10
N PRO A 85 52.70 -25.37 57.69
CA PRO A 85 53.24 -26.23 58.75
C PRO A 85 52.20 -26.43 59.87
N ASN A 86 51.89 -27.70 60.18
CA ASN A 86 50.87 -28.11 61.16
C ASN A 86 49.45 -27.52 60.94
N MET A 87 49.14 -27.04 59.72
CA MET A 87 47.89 -26.33 59.41
C MET A 87 47.64 -25.10 60.30
N ALA A 88 48.71 -24.48 60.81
CA ALA A 88 48.64 -23.44 61.83
C ALA A 88 48.41 -22.03 61.26
N LEU A 89 48.70 -21.79 59.98
CA LEU A 89 48.69 -20.45 59.41
C LEU A 89 47.36 -20.12 58.72
N PRO A 90 46.73 -18.97 59.04
CA PRO A 90 45.53 -18.49 58.35
C PRO A 90 45.78 -18.31 56.86
N CYS A 91 44.82 -18.70 56.01
CA CYS A 91 44.93 -18.50 54.56
C CYS A 91 45.23 -17.03 54.21
N ALA A 92 44.60 -16.08 54.91
CA ALA A 92 44.83 -14.65 54.73
C ALA A 92 46.29 -14.20 54.92
N SER A 93 47.11 -14.97 55.65
CA SER A 93 48.51 -14.62 55.96
C SER A 93 49.55 -15.20 55.01
N VAL A 94 49.21 -16.30 54.31
CA VAL A 94 50.19 -17.08 53.50
C VAL A 94 49.81 -17.18 52.03
N MET A 95 48.59 -16.81 51.67
CA MET A 95 48.08 -16.97 50.32
C MET A 95 48.87 -16.10 49.32
N GLN A 96 49.38 -16.77 48.29
CA GLN A 96 50.01 -16.16 47.13
C GLN A 96 49.16 -16.49 45.91
N LEU A 97 48.59 -15.49 45.25
CA LEU A 97 47.66 -15.66 44.14
C LEU A 97 48.37 -15.39 42.81
N GLY A 98 48.04 -16.18 41.79
CA GLY A 98 48.47 -15.93 40.41
C GLY A 98 47.51 -14.98 39.67
N GLU A 99 47.39 -15.15 38.36
CA GLU A 99 46.45 -14.37 37.54
C GLU A 99 45.11 -15.10 37.38
N TRP A 100 44.04 -14.31 37.26
CA TRP A 100 42.71 -14.81 36.96
C TRP A 100 42.63 -15.43 35.56
N GLN A 101 41.90 -16.52 35.44
CA GLN A 101 41.63 -17.25 34.20
C GLN A 101 40.12 -17.22 33.88
N ASN A 102 39.75 -17.40 32.61
CA ASN A 102 38.37 -17.44 32.13
C ASN A 102 37.55 -16.19 32.49
N THR A 103 38.13 -15.02 32.28
CA THR A 103 37.53 -13.71 32.57
C THR A 103 36.70 -13.19 31.40
N GLY A 104 35.89 -12.16 31.64
CA GLY A 104 35.06 -11.55 30.61
C GLY A 104 35.87 -10.70 29.62
N THR A 105 35.36 -10.61 28.39
CA THR A 105 35.94 -9.80 27.30
C THR A 105 35.42 -8.36 27.27
N LEU A 106 34.23 -8.10 27.83
CA LEU A 106 33.74 -6.75 28.12
C LEU A 106 34.71 -6.08 29.10
N LEU A 107 35.02 -4.81 28.93
CA LEU A 107 35.84 -4.07 29.90
C LEU A 107 34.96 -3.28 30.87
N VAL A 108 35.21 -3.43 32.16
CA VAL A 108 34.63 -2.63 33.24
C VAL A 108 35.73 -1.70 33.73
N GLN A 109 35.65 -0.41 33.35
CA GLN A 109 36.71 0.58 33.59
C GLN A 109 38.10 0.08 33.15
N ASP A 110 38.19 -0.36 31.89
CA ASP A 110 39.42 -0.88 31.27
C ASP A 110 40.01 -2.15 31.91
N LYS A 111 39.25 -2.85 32.77
CA LYS A 111 39.63 -4.13 33.37
C LYS A 111 38.65 -5.23 32.97
N SER A 112 39.17 -6.43 32.70
CA SER A 112 38.32 -7.60 32.47
C SER A 112 37.54 -7.97 33.74
N PRO A 113 36.21 -8.13 33.69
CA PRO A 113 35.40 -8.56 34.82
C PRO A 113 35.59 -10.04 35.09
N LEU A 114 35.32 -10.43 36.34
CA LEU A 114 35.24 -11.84 36.71
C LEU A 114 33.87 -12.38 36.36
N LEU A 115 33.86 -13.58 35.80
CA LEU A 115 32.67 -14.38 35.52
C LEU A 115 32.58 -15.50 36.54
N LYS A 116 31.40 -16.11 36.72
CA LYS A 116 31.24 -17.26 37.64
C LYS A 116 32.21 -18.41 37.32
N GLN A 117 32.52 -18.60 36.04
CA GLN A 117 33.51 -19.57 35.57
C GLN A 117 34.99 -19.15 35.78
N SER A 118 35.24 -17.93 36.26
CA SER A 118 36.60 -17.45 36.48
C SER A 118 37.25 -18.15 37.67
N THR A 119 38.55 -18.44 37.54
CA THR A 119 39.33 -19.15 38.54
C THR A 119 40.68 -18.48 38.76
N ILE A 120 41.27 -18.64 39.95
CA ILE A 120 42.59 -18.09 40.27
C ILE A 120 43.44 -19.13 41.02
N PRO A 121 44.69 -19.39 40.59
CA PRO A 121 45.55 -20.33 41.28
C PRO A 121 46.12 -19.72 42.57
N CYS A 122 46.11 -20.50 43.65
CA CYS A 122 46.86 -20.21 44.87
C CYS A 122 48.21 -20.93 44.80
N LEU A 123 49.28 -20.16 44.58
CA LEU A 123 50.65 -20.66 44.40
C LEU A 123 51.25 -21.24 45.69
N TYR A 124 50.83 -20.74 46.85
CA TYR A 124 51.26 -21.30 48.15
C TYR A 124 50.61 -22.66 48.45
N GLY A 125 49.28 -22.74 48.26
CA GLY A 125 48.52 -23.98 48.51
C GLY A 125 48.67 -25.01 47.38
N GLY A 126 48.96 -24.57 46.16
CA GLY A 126 48.97 -25.41 44.96
C GLY A 126 47.57 -25.85 44.50
N SER A 127 46.52 -25.10 44.88
CA SER A 127 45.12 -25.37 44.47
C SER A 127 44.52 -24.20 43.73
N THR A 128 43.50 -24.46 42.92
CA THR A 128 42.70 -23.44 42.24
C THR A 128 41.55 -22.97 43.14
N ILE A 129 41.32 -21.67 43.19
CA ILE A 129 40.17 -21.06 43.83
C ILE A 129 39.11 -20.80 42.78
N GLU A 130 37.90 -21.26 43.06
CA GLU A 130 36.74 -21.18 42.17
C GLU A 130 35.66 -20.27 42.74
N ILE A 131 34.86 -19.66 41.85
CA ILE A 131 33.70 -18.85 42.23
C ILE A 131 32.47 -19.74 42.18
N THR A 132 31.90 -20.07 43.35
CA THR A 132 30.77 -21.00 43.45
C THR A 132 29.42 -20.28 43.34
N ASP A 133 29.39 -18.99 43.69
CA ASP A 133 28.22 -18.13 43.58
C ASP A 133 28.66 -16.74 43.11
N SER A 134 28.12 -16.30 41.97
CA SER A 134 28.38 -14.97 41.40
C SER A 134 27.91 -13.81 42.29
N GLY A 135 27.09 -14.08 43.31
CA GLY A 135 26.47 -13.08 44.17
C GLY A 135 25.21 -12.45 43.55
N GLN A 136 24.98 -12.64 42.25
CA GLN A 136 23.77 -12.19 41.56
C GLN A 136 22.55 -12.99 42.02
N ARG A 137 21.45 -12.28 42.29
CA ARG A 137 20.17 -12.88 42.66
C ARG A 137 19.30 -12.99 41.40
N SER A 138 18.76 -14.18 41.15
CA SER A 138 17.78 -14.43 40.08
C SER A 138 16.32 -14.16 40.50
N VAL A 139 16.10 -13.71 41.74
CA VAL A 139 14.77 -13.46 42.29
C VAL A 139 14.73 -12.01 42.79
N PRO A 140 13.81 -11.15 42.29
CA PRO A 140 13.65 -9.82 42.85
C PRO A 140 13.30 -9.94 44.34
N ALA A 141 13.99 -9.18 45.18
CA ALA A 141 13.73 -9.17 46.62
C ALA A 141 12.31 -8.65 46.87
N ASN A 142 11.42 -9.56 47.29
CA ASN A 142 10.12 -9.33 47.91
C ASN A 142 9.41 -8.02 47.50
N LEU A 143 8.76 -8.01 46.34
CA LEU A 143 7.86 -6.93 45.92
C LEU A 143 6.62 -6.92 46.82
N GLN A 144 6.62 -6.14 47.90
CA GLN A 144 5.36 -5.66 48.46
C GLN A 144 4.73 -4.75 47.40
N ALA A 145 3.64 -5.22 46.79
CA ALA A 145 2.86 -4.47 45.81
C ALA A 145 2.12 -3.31 46.49
N VAL A 146 2.86 -2.28 46.89
CA VAL A 146 2.33 -0.93 47.10
C VAL A 146 2.84 -0.16 45.89
N GLY A 147 1.94 0.15 44.96
CA GLY A 147 2.27 0.68 43.65
C GLY A 147 3.09 1.97 43.72
N ALA A 148 4.41 1.85 43.64
CA ALA A 148 5.25 2.94 43.17
C ALA A 148 4.98 3.09 41.67
N ALA A 149 4.64 4.31 41.25
CA ALA A 149 4.44 4.62 39.84
C ALA A 149 5.70 4.19 39.08
N LEU A 150 5.50 3.34 38.08
CA LEU A 150 6.53 3.04 37.09
C LEU A 150 7.16 4.37 36.68
N PRO A 151 8.50 4.52 36.63
CA PRO A 151 9.06 5.59 35.82
C PRO A 151 8.37 5.45 34.46
N PRO A 152 7.76 6.52 33.91
CA PRO A 152 7.05 6.41 32.66
C PRO A 152 8.04 5.76 31.71
N LYS A 153 7.65 4.60 31.18
CA LYS A 153 8.23 4.10 29.95
C LYS A 153 8.31 5.35 29.08
N GLU A 154 9.47 5.69 28.52
CA GLU A 154 9.42 6.60 27.37
C GLU A 154 8.55 5.84 26.37
N GLU A 155 7.25 6.12 26.43
CA GLU A 155 6.30 5.68 25.45
C GLU A 155 6.87 6.31 24.19
N THR A 156 7.39 5.46 23.30
CA THR A 156 7.71 5.89 21.94
C THR A 156 6.49 6.64 21.47
N LYS A 157 6.56 7.97 21.49
CA LYS A 157 5.40 8.83 21.39
C LYS A 157 4.79 8.52 20.05
N VAL A 158 3.65 7.84 20.07
CA VAL A 158 3.04 7.29 18.88
C VAL A 158 2.46 8.47 18.13
N LYS A 159 2.89 8.70 16.88
CA LYS A 159 2.42 9.86 16.11
C LYS A 159 1.77 9.43 14.81
N ILE A 160 0.70 10.14 14.48
CA ILE A 160 0.19 10.19 13.11
C ILE A 160 0.61 11.55 12.56
N LEU A 161 1.56 11.53 11.64
CA LEU A 161 2.26 12.70 11.14
C LEU A 161 1.45 13.41 10.05
N SER A 162 0.93 12.65 9.08
CA SER A 162 0.19 13.17 7.95
C SER A 162 -0.78 12.13 7.40
N ALA A 163 -1.83 12.57 6.73
CA ALA A 163 -2.66 11.72 5.90
C ALA A 163 -3.07 12.49 4.63
N TYR A 164 -2.97 11.84 3.47
CA TYR A 164 -3.22 12.48 2.19
C TYR A 164 -3.62 11.50 1.09
N PHE A 165 -4.22 12.03 0.03
CA PHE A 165 -4.44 11.30 -1.21
C PHE A 165 -3.23 11.40 -2.12
N ALA A 166 -2.90 10.29 -2.77
CA ALA A 166 -1.81 10.18 -3.73
C ALA A 166 -2.29 9.45 -5.00
N LYS A 167 -1.71 9.81 -6.13
CA LYS A 167 -1.75 9.01 -7.35
C LYS A 167 -0.71 7.90 -7.19
N ILE A 168 -1.11 6.68 -7.58
CA ILE A 168 -0.27 5.50 -7.49
C ILE A 168 0.11 5.03 -8.90
N THR A 169 1.41 4.93 -9.16
CA THR A 169 1.94 4.39 -10.42
C THR A 169 2.65 3.08 -10.10
N LYS A 170 2.37 2.05 -10.92
CA LYS A 170 2.96 0.71 -10.79
C LYS A 170 3.73 0.40 -12.06
N GLU A 171 5.01 0.05 -11.91
CA GLU A 171 5.90 -0.35 -12.99
C GLU A 171 6.45 -1.75 -12.72
N ALA A 172 6.99 -2.42 -13.75
CA ALA A 172 7.68 -3.68 -13.55
C ALA A 172 8.90 -3.45 -12.65
N GLY A 173 9.00 -4.19 -11.55
CA GLY A 173 10.16 -4.18 -10.68
C GLY A 173 11.15 -5.29 -11.05
N ASP A 174 12.32 -5.25 -10.42
CA ASP A 174 13.33 -6.30 -10.59
C ASP A 174 12.82 -7.63 -10.01
N PRO A 175 12.78 -8.72 -10.81
CA PRO A 175 12.36 -10.02 -10.31
C PRO A 175 13.25 -10.47 -9.15
N ILE A 176 12.64 -11.06 -8.13
CA ILE A 176 13.37 -11.61 -6.98
C ILE A 176 13.31 -13.14 -6.99
N ASP A 177 14.37 -13.76 -6.47
CA ASP A 177 14.43 -15.19 -6.25
C ASP A 177 13.74 -15.52 -4.92
N GLN A 178 12.58 -16.17 -4.98
CA GLN A 178 11.83 -16.61 -3.80
C GLN A 178 11.96 -18.11 -3.62
N GLU A 179 12.47 -18.55 -2.46
CA GLU A 179 12.48 -19.95 -2.08
C GLU A 179 11.05 -20.42 -1.78
N THR A 180 10.61 -21.49 -2.43
CA THR A 180 9.28 -22.09 -2.26
C THR A 180 9.38 -23.60 -2.14
N GLU A 181 8.54 -24.20 -1.30
CA GLU A 181 8.46 -25.66 -1.19
C GLU A 181 7.51 -26.23 -2.25
N VAL A 182 8.04 -27.09 -3.11
CA VAL A 182 7.24 -27.84 -4.09
C VAL A 182 7.34 -29.32 -3.77
N TYR A 183 6.20 -30.02 -3.84
CA TYR A 183 6.18 -31.47 -3.68
C TYR A 183 6.69 -32.15 -4.95
N ASP A 184 7.85 -32.78 -4.86
CA ASP A 184 8.43 -33.56 -5.94
C ASP A 184 7.84 -34.97 -5.91
N LYS A 185 7.11 -35.31 -6.98
CA LYS A 185 6.44 -36.61 -7.13
C LYS A 185 7.43 -37.78 -7.28
N ASN A 186 8.61 -37.53 -7.83
CA ASN A 186 9.65 -38.53 -8.03
C ASN A 186 10.40 -38.80 -6.72
N LEU A 187 10.67 -37.76 -5.93
CA LEU A 187 11.33 -37.86 -4.63
C LEU A 187 10.37 -38.12 -3.46
N LYS A 188 9.05 -38.07 -3.70
CA LYS A 188 7.97 -38.19 -2.71
C LYS A 188 8.17 -37.31 -1.47
N LYS A 189 8.78 -36.13 -1.65
CA LYS A 189 9.08 -35.19 -0.58
C LYS A 189 8.92 -33.75 -1.05
N LYS A 190 8.73 -32.83 -0.11
CA LYS A 190 8.84 -31.40 -0.39
C LYS A 190 10.31 -31.04 -0.59
N VAL A 191 10.60 -30.34 -1.67
CA VAL A 191 11.91 -29.77 -1.98
C VAL A 191 11.78 -28.26 -2.12
N LYS A 192 12.80 -27.56 -1.62
CA LYS A 192 12.94 -26.12 -1.76
C LYS A 192 13.44 -25.82 -3.17
N VAL A 193 12.68 -25.03 -3.91
CA VAL A 193 13.02 -24.54 -5.23
C VAL A 193 12.97 -23.02 -5.24
N ILE A 194 13.97 -22.42 -5.89
CA ILE A 194 14.01 -20.99 -6.11
C ILE A 194 13.14 -20.68 -7.32
N LYS A 195 12.11 -19.86 -7.12
CA LYS A 195 11.23 -19.38 -8.17
C LYS A 195 11.46 -17.89 -8.35
N LYS A 196 11.67 -17.46 -9.60
CA LYS A 196 11.64 -16.04 -9.94
C LYS A 196 10.23 -15.49 -9.78
N VAL A 197 10.08 -14.50 -8.92
CA VAL A 197 8.83 -13.81 -8.64
C VAL A 197 8.93 -12.41 -9.22
N THR A 198 7.98 -12.09 -10.09
CA THR A 198 7.83 -10.74 -10.64
C THR A 198 7.43 -9.79 -9.52
N THR A 199 8.18 -8.70 -9.38
CA THR A 199 7.86 -7.61 -8.45
C THR A 199 7.32 -6.41 -9.20
N GLN A 200 6.82 -5.44 -8.46
CA GLN A 200 6.39 -4.14 -8.97
C GLN A 200 7.13 -3.04 -8.22
N LYS A 201 7.55 -2.02 -8.95
CA LYS A 201 8.00 -0.76 -8.38
C LYS A 201 6.80 0.16 -8.26
N MET A 202 6.64 0.81 -7.12
CA MET A 202 5.50 1.67 -6.84
C MET A 202 5.94 3.10 -6.55
N THR A 203 5.25 4.07 -7.14
CA THR A 203 5.48 5.50 -6.91
C THR A 203 4.20 6.14 -6.41
N LEU A 204 4.32 6.97 -5.38
CA LEU A 204 3.22 7.75 -4.81
C LEU A 204 3.48 9.23 -5.08
N GLU A 205 2.60 9.85 -5.83
CA GLU A 205 2.60 11.28 -6.10
C GLU A 205 1.44 11.92 -5.32
N LYS A 206 1.74 12.80 -4.36
CA LYS A 206 0.70 13.47 -3.57
C LYS A 206 -0.15 14.37 -4.46
N ILE A 207 -1.47 14.31 -4.30
CA ILE A 207 -2.43 15.06 -5.11
C ILE A 207 -3.44 15.80 -4.22
N SER A 208 -3.83 17.00 -4.64
CA SER A 208 -4.88 17.81 -3.99
C SER A 208 -6.24 17.65 -4.65
N GLU A 209 -6.29 17.04 -5.84
CA GLU A 209 -7.53 16.86 -6.61
C GLU A 209 -7.52 15.59 -7.45
N ARG A 210 -8.70 15.05 -7.75
CA ARG A 210 -8.83 13.95 -8.72
C ARG A 210 -10.22 13.91 -9.34
N GLY A 211 -10.29 13.36 -10.55
CA GLY A 211 -11.56 13.06 -11.21
C GLY A 211 -12.33 11.94 -10.50
N LEU A 212 -13.65 12.00 -10.62
CA LEU A 212 -14.55 10.91 -10.30
C LEU A 212 -14.23 9.66 -11.15
N SER A 213 -14.48 8.46 -10.61
CA SER A 213 -14.14 7.16 -11.24
C SER A 213 -12.65 6.78 -11.29
N TYR A 214 -11.75 7.67 -10.85
CA TYR A 214 -10.33 7.34 -10.72
C TYR A 214 -10.02 6.63 -9.40
N GLN A 215 -8.91 5.89 -9.41
CA GLN A 215 -8.31 5.31 -8.21
C GLN A 215 -7.37 6.31 -7.56
N VAL A 216 -7.31 6.25 -6.23
CA VAL A 216 -6.37 7.01 -5.41
C VAL A 216 -5.75 6.08 -4.37
N ALA A 217 -4.50 6.35 -3.99
CA ALA A 217 -3.95 5.85 -2.75
C ALA A 217 -4.30 6.83 -1.63
N LEU A 218 -4.71 6.33 -0.47
CA LEU A 218 -4.78 7.08 0.77
C LEU A 218 -3.60 6.64 1.62
N VAL A 219 -2.71 7.58 1.91
CA VAL A 219 -1.44 7.36 2.61
C VAL A 219 -1.54 8.01 3.98
N VAL A 220 -1.17 7.27 5.02
CA VAL A 220 -1.00 7.80 6.38
C VAL A 220 0.43 7.56 6.81
N GLU A 221 1.14 8.64 7.15
CA GLU A 221 2.51 8.61 7.65
C GLU A 221 2.50 8.63 9.17
N THR A 222 3.34 7.79 9.76
CA THR A 222 3.30 7.52 11.20
C THR A 222 4.69 7.46 11.80
N GLU A 223 4.75 7.48 13.13
CA GLU A 223 5.94 7.22 13.94
C GLU A 223 5.54 6.30 15.09
N GLY A 224 6.28 5.21 15.30
CA GLY A 224 5.99 4.26 16.40
C GLY A 224 4.78 3.34 16.19
N LEU A 225 4.13 3.36 15.01
CA LEU A 225 2.97 2.51 14.70
C LEU A 225 3.26 1.27 13.82
N SER A 226 4.52 0.99 13.47
CA SER A 226 4.91 -0.15 12.62
C SER A 226 4.20 -1.46 13.04
N GLY A 227 3.49 -2.09 12.10
CA GLY A 227 2.73 -3.33 12.33
C GLY A 227 1.42 -3.19 13.11
N LYS A 228 1.11 -2.01 13.66
CA LYS A 228 -0.18 -1.69 14.29
C LYS A 228 -1.21 -1.34 13.23
N LYS A 229 -2.48 -1.42 13.62
CA LYS A 229 -3.60 -1.07 12.73
C LYS A 229 -4.12 0.32 13.04
N ILE A 230 -4.54 1.01 11.99
CA ILE A 230 -5.25 2.28 12.07
C ILE A 230 -6.57 2.19 11.30
N LYS A 231 -7.53 3.00 11.75
CA LYS A 231 -8.85 3.14 11.14
C LYS A 231 -8.93 4.48 10.43
N ILE A 232 -9.45 4.47 9.22
CA ILE A 232 -9.47 5.65 8.34
C ILE A 232 -10.89 5.84 7.83
N LYS A 233 -11.37 7.08 7.88
CA LYS A 233 -12.62 7.52 7.22
C LYS A 233 -12.32 8.67 6.28
N VAL A 234 -13.08 8.75 5.20
CA VAL A 234 -13.13 9.91 4.33
C VAL A 234 -14.42 10.65 4.62
N ARG A 235 -14.33 11.97 4.84
CA ARG A 235 -15.45 12.82 5.21
C ARG A 235 -15.71 13.86 4.12
N SER A 236 -16.97 14.19 3.94
CA SER A 236 -17.39 15.34 3.11
C SER A 236 -17.09 16.62 3.88
N GLY A 237 -16.57 17.64 3.22
CA GLY A 237 -16.20 18.91 3.85
C GLY A 237 -16.77 20.11 3.10
N LYS A 238 -16.62 21.31 3.69
CA LYS A 238 -17.01 22.63 3.17
C LYS A 238 -18.51 22.84 2.87
N LYS A 239 -19.17 21.92 2.16
CA LYS A 239 -20.59 22.00 1.76
C LYS A 239 -21.13 20.64 1.32
N LYS A 240 -22.47 20.52 1.31
CA LYS A 240 -23.19 19.31 0.90
C LYS A 240 -23.18 19.15 -0.62
N VAL A 241 -22.33 18.25 -1.13
CA VAL A 241 -22.29 17.87 -2.55
C VAL A 241 -22.48 16.35 -2.69
N VAL A 242 -21.52 15.57 -2.20
CA VAL A 242 -21.56 14.09 -2.29
C VAL A 242 -22.20 13.44 -1.06
N SER A 243 -22.20 14.15 0.06
CA SER A 243 -22.81 13.79 1.33
C SER A 243 -23.02 15.05 2.17
N ASP A 244 -23.75 14.95 3.27
CA ASP A 244 -23.88 16.03 4.26
C ASP A 244 -22.49 16.45 4.76
N VAL A 245 -22.35 17.71 5.20
CA VAL A 245 -21.08 18.22 5.73
C VAL A 245 -20.65 17.37 6.93
N ASP A 246 -19.37 17.00 6.95
CA ASP A 246 -18.71 16.12 7.93
C ASP A 246 -19.25 14.68 8.01
N ALA A 247 -20.23 14.34 7.16
CA ALA A 247 -20.69 12.97 7.02
C ALA A 247 -19.63 12.10 6.32
N THR A 248 -19.60 10.82 6.69
CA THR A 248 -18.71 9.85 6.07
C THR A 248 -19.09 9.63 4.61
N VAL A 249 -18.09 9.62 3.74
CA VAL A 249 -18.23 9.26 2.33
C VAL A 249 -17.89 7.78 2.16
N LYS A 250 -18.77 7.07 1.48
CA LYS A 250 -18.63 5.63 1.23
C LYS A 250 -17.73 5.40 0.02
N LEU A 251 -16.64 4.65 0.18
CA LEU A 251 -15.69 4.39 -0.92
C LEU A 251 -15.42 2.90 -1.08
N ILE A 252 -15.00 2.47 -2.27
CA ILE A 252 -14.66 1.06 -2.51
C ILE A 252 -13.18 0.83 -2.22
N ASN A 253 -12.89 -0.19 -1.41
CA ASN A 253 -11.53 -0.67 -1.19
C ASN A 253 -11.06 -1.52 -2.37
N MET A 254 -9.95 -1.15 -3.00
CA MET A 254 -9.43 -1.90 -4.15
C MET A 254 -9.02 -3.32 -3.81
N LYS A 255 -8.67 -3.62 -2.55
CA LYS A 255 -8.37 -5.00 -2.14
C LYS A 255 -9.55 -5.94 -2.39
N ASP A 256 -10.77 -5.45 -2.17
CA ASP A 256 -12.00 -6.24 -2.41
C ASP A 256 -12.25 -6.45 -3.90
N VAL A 257 -11.82 -5.50 -4.75
CA VAL A 257 -11.88 -5.62 -6.21
C VAL A 257 -10.81 -6.57 -6.74
N GLU A 258 -9.62 -6.55 -6.14
CA GLU A 258 -8.46 -7.34 -6.56
C GLU A 258 -8.64 -8.85 -6.31
N VAL A 259 -9.40 -9.24 -5.28
CA VAL A 259 -9.70 -10.65 -4.97
C VAL A 259 -10.83 -11.24 -5.83
N VAL A 260 -11.57 -10.42 -6.58
CA VAL A 260 -12.62 -10.93 -7.46
C VAL A 260 -12.01 -11.66 -8.67
N THR A 261 -12.36 -12.94 -8.79
CA THR A 261 -11.91 -13.82 -9.87
C THR A 261 -12.92 -13.91 -11.03
N ALA A 262 -14.21 -13.70 -10.77
CA ALA A 262 -15.26 -13.75 -11.78
C ALA A 262 -15.88 -12.35 -11.98
N ALA A 263 -15.87 -11.84 -13.22
CA ALA A 263 -16.29 -10.47 -13.52
C ALA A 263 -17.76 -10.17 -13.17
N ALA A 264 -18.64 -11.18 -13.24
CA ALA A 264 -20.04 -11.08 -12.81
C ALA A 264 -20.21 -10.65 -11.34
N ASN A 265 -19.18 -10.86 -10.51
CA ASN A 265 -19.20 -10.57 -9.09
C ASN A 265 -18.74 -9.14 -8.75
N TYR A 266 -18.26 -8.34 -9.71
CA TYR A 266 -17.87 -6.95 -9.40
C TYR A 266 -19.03 -6.15 -8.80
N LYS A 267 -20.26 -6.37 -9.27
CA LYS A 267 -21.49 -5.73 -8.79
C LYS A 267 -21.84 -6.03 -7.32
N THR A 268 -21.22 -7.04 -6.70
CA THR A 268 -21.50 -7.41 -5.30
C THR A 268 -20.62 -6.65 -4.31
N ILE A 269 -19.57 -5.99 -4.80
CA ILE A 269 -18.67 -5.17 -3.98
C ILE A 269 -19.43 -3.95 -3.48
N LYS A 270 -19.43 -3.77 -2.16
CA LYS A 270 -20.11 -2.66 -1.51
C LYS A 270 -19.09 -1.61 -1.05
N PRO A 271 -19.42 -0.32 -1.17
CA PRO A 271 -18.57 0.73 -0.62
C PRO A 271 -18.63 0.69 0.92
N GLN A 272 -17.53 1.07 1.55
CA GLN A 272 -17.30 1.04 3.00
C GLN A 272 -17.17 2.46 3.55
N GLU A 273 -17.53 2.64 4.82
CA GLU A 273 -17.44 3.92 5.54
C GLU A 273 -16.14 4.05 6.35
N GLU A 274 -15.54 2.94 6.74
CA GLU A 274 -14.33 2.89 7.56
C GLU A 274 -13.40 1.80 7.02
N PHE A 275 -12.12 2.11 6.97
CA PHE A 275 -11.08 1.22 6.46
C PHE A 275 -10.06 0.93 7.55
N GLU A 276 -9.77 -0.33 7.78
CA GLU A 276 -8.71 -0.77 8.69
C GLU A 276 -7.48 -1.20 7.90
N VAL A 277 -6.31 -0.65 8.25
CA VAL A 277 -5.04 -0.93 7.56
C VAL A 277 -3.89 -1.02 8.54
N ALA A 278 -3.01 -1.99 8.34
CA ALA A 278 -1.77 -2.09 9.10
C ALA A 278 -0.74 -1.09 8.57
N VAL A 279 -0.05 -0.41 9.47
CA VAL A 279 1.17 0.35 9.13
C VAL A 279 2.24 -0.64 8.68
N ASP A 280 3.00 -0.23 7.67
CA ASP A 280 3.99 -1.04 6.93
C ASP A 280 3.36 -2.10 6.02
N ASN A 281 2.08 -1.99 5.66
CA ASN A 281 1.44 -2.99 4.81
C ASN A 281 2.12 -3.16 3.45
N TYR A 282 2.67 -2.09 2.86
CA TYR A 282 3.47 -2.17 1.62
C TYR A 282 4.95 -2.40 1.90
N ALA A 283 5.48 -1.91 3.01
CA ALA A 283 6.86 -2.18 3.40
C ALA A 283 7.13 -3.66 3.72
N ASN A 284 6.08 -4.40 4.07
CA ASN A 284 6.13 -5.84 4.32
C ASN A 284 5.66 -6.68 3.12
N ASP A 285 5.35 -6.07 1.97
CA ASP A 285 4.94 -6.81 0.77
C ASP A 285 6.17 -7.14 -0.10
N VAL A 286 6.54 -8.42 -0.12
CA VAL A 286 7.67 -8.93 -0.91
C VAL A 286 7.52 -8.74 -2.42
N LYS A 287 6.31 -8.43 -2.91
CA LYS A 287 6.06 -8.15 -4.33
C LYS A 287 6.39 -6.70 -4.69
N ILE A 288 6.72 -5.85 -3.73
CA ILE A 288 7.08 -4.45 -3.96
C ILE A 288 8.60 -4.32 -3.87
N SER A 289 9.27 -4.01 -4.98
CA SER A 289 10.75 -3.95 -5.01
C SER A 289 11.31 -2.80 -4.19
N ASN A 290 10.58 -1.68 -4.12
CA ASN A 290 10.93 -0.52 -3.31
C ASN A 290 10.15 -0.44 -1.99
N ALA A 291 9.86 -1.59 -1.37
CA ALA A 291 9.08 -1.69 -0.14
C ALA A 291 9.61 -0.78 1.00
N ALA A 292 10.93 -0.60 1.09
CA ALA A 292 11.57 0.24 2.10
C ALA A 292 11.07 1.71 2.09
N ASP A 293 10.67 2.24 0.93
CA ASP A 293 10.15 3.61 0.78
C ASP A 293 8.82 3.80 1.53
N PHE A 294 8.13 2.71 1.83
CA PHE A 294 6.82 2.70 2.47
C PHE A 294 6.89 2.39 3.98
N LYS A 295 8.09 2.39 4.57
CA LYS A 295 8.27 2.22 6.01
C LYS A 295 7.59 3.37 6.78
N ASN A 296 6.97 2.99 7.89
CA ASN A 296 6.09 3.78 8.74
C ASN A 296 4.88 4.39 8.02
N LYS A 297 4.43 3.78 6.92
CA LYS A 297 3.24 4.23 6.17
C LYS A 297 2.17 3.16 6.17
N ALA A 298 0.92 3.58 6.34
CA ALA A 298 -0.25 2.77 6.02
C ALA A 298 -0.86 3.25 4.71
N ILE A 299 -1.04 2.35 3.76
CA ILE A 299 -1.48 2.68 2.40
C ILE A 299 -2.70 1.85 2.02
N LEU A 300 -3.78 2.54 1.67
CA LEU A 300 -4.99 1.97 1.08
C LEU A 300 -5.09 2.43 -0.37
N THR A 301 -5.66 1.60 -1.24
CA THR A 301 -6.05 2.04 -2.59
C THR A 301 -7.57 2.02 -2.66
N LEU A 302 -8.18 3.13 -3.05
CA LEU A 302 -9.61 3.36 -3.03
C LEU A 302 -10.10 3.77 -4.42
N MET A 303 -11.34 3.38 -4.77
CA MET A 303 -12.07 4.04 -5.86
C MET A 303 -12.89 5.19 -5.28
N LEU A 304 -12.89 6.31 -5.98
CA LEU A 304 -13.71 7.47 -5.65
C LEU A 304 -15.19 7.32 -6.05
N ASN A 305 -15.56 6.22 -6.72
CA ASN A 305 -16.95 5.86 -7.01
C ASN A 305 -17.55 4.96 -5.91
N HIS A 306 -18.88 4.96 -5.80
CA HIS A 306 -19.66 4.10 -4.92
C HIS A 306 -19.96 2.71 -5.52
N ARG A 307 -19.70 2.50 -6.82
CA ARG A 307 -19.94 1.24 -7.52
C ARG A 307 -18.79 0.93 -8.48
N THR A 308 -18.43 -0.35 -8.59
CA THR A 308 -17.37 -0.84 -9.50
C THR A 308 -17.87 -0.97 -10.94
N ASP A 309 -19.16 -1.31 -11.09
CA ASP A 309 -19.88 -1.56 -12.33
C ASP A 309 -20.67 -0.34 -12.84
N ASP A 310 -20.47 0.82 -12.23
CA ASP A 310 -20.97 2.11 -12.70
C ASP A 310 -19.82 3.11 -12.91
N LEU A 311 -20.02 4.09 -13.78
CA LEU A 311 -19.07 5.18 -14.05
C LEU A 311 -19.43 6.46 -13.27
N SER A 312 -20.14 6.30 -12.15
CA SER A 312 -20.42 7.34 -11.16
C SER A 312 -21.39 8.43 -11.61
N PHE A 313 -22.34 8.16 -12.51
CA PHE A 313 -23.09 9.24 -13.16
C PHE A 313 -23.95 10.07 -12.22
N GLU A 314 -24.56 9.45 -11.22
CA GLU A 314 -25.38 10.19 -10.24
C GLU A 314 -24.50 11.14 -9.43
N LEU A 315 -23.30 10.69 -9.05
CA LEU A 315 -22.36 11.51 -8.29
C LEU A 315 -21.76 12.65 -9.14
N ALA A 316 -21.55 12.39 -10.43
CA ALA A 316 -21.12 13.40 -11.40
C ALA A 316 -22.13 14.54 -11.50
N GLU A 317 -23.43 14.24 -11.50
CA GLU A 317 -24.48 15.26 -11.57
C GLU A 317 -24.54 16.14 -10.32
N LEU A 318 -24.39 15.54 -9.14
CA LEU A 318 -24.30 16.30 -7.89
C LEU A 318 -23.12 17.27 -7.92
N ILE A 319 -21.97 16.82 -8.41
CA ILE A 319 -20.78 17.67 -8.57
C ILE A 319 -21.02 18.76 -9.62
N LEU A 320 -21.63 18.45 -10.76
CA LEU A 320 -21.91 19.43 -11.83
C LEU A 320 -22.95 20.49 -11.45
N ALA A 321 -23.91 20.14 -10.60
CA ALA A 321 -24.94 21.04 -10.10
C ALA A 321 -24.39 22.04 -9.06
N ASP A 322 -23.26 21.73 -8.44
CA ASP A 322 -22.58 22.62 -7.52
C ASP A 322 -21.91 23.80 -8.26
N ALA A 323 -21.97 25.00 -7.66
CA ALA A 323 -21.42 26.22 -8.25
C ALA A 323 -19.90 26.16 -8.50
N ASP A 324 -19.14 25.48 -7.63
CA ASP A 324 -17.70 25.31 -7.80
C ASP A 324 -17.37 24.16 -8.75
N LYS A 325 -18.37 23.33 -9.10
CA LYS A 325 -18.24 22.08 -9.88
C LYS A 325 -17.31 21.05 -9.21
N LYS A 326 -17.29 21.04 -7.88
CA LYS A 326 -16.39 20.22 -7.06
C LYS A 326 -17.07 19.78 -5.77
N ALA A 327 -16.63 18.63 -5.27
CA ALA A 327 -16.85 18.22 -3.88
C ALA A 327 -15.55 18.27 -3.09
N PHE A 328 -15.65 18.49 -1.79
CA PHE A 328 -14.51 18.70 -0.91
C PHE A 328 -14.45 17.56 0.10
N LEU A 329 -13.28 16.94 0.25
CA LEU A 329 -13.07 15.78 1.11
C LEU A 329 -11.92 16.03 2.09
N TYR A 330 -11.97 15.41 3.26
CA TYR A 330 -10.85 15.33 4.19
C TYR A 330 -10.76 13.94 4.82
N ILE A 331 -9.61 13.65 5.43
CA ILE A 331 -9.32 12.34 6.00
C ILE A 331 -9.41 12.41 7.53
N GLU A 332 -10.11 11.48 8.14
CA GLU A 332 -10.13 11.25 9.58
C GLU A 332 -9.38 9.95 9.88
N VAL A 333 -8.40 9.99 10.77
CA VAL A 333 -7.61 8.81 11.17
C VAL A 333 -7.82 8.53 12.65
N LYS A 334 -7.95 7.26 13.02
CA LYS A 334 -8.04 6.80 14.42
C LYS A 334 -7.08 5.64 14.63
N SER A 335 -6.55 5.52 15.85
CA SER A 335 -5.73 4.40 16.27
C SER A 335 -6.26 3.91 17.61
N ASP A 336 -6.20 2.60 17.84
CA ASP A 336 -6.60 1.98 19.10
C ASP A 336 -5.45 2.01 20.14
N GLU A 337 -4.26 2.51 19.76
CA GLU A 337 -3.15 2.71 20.69
C GLU A 337 -3.45 3.88 21.66
N LYS A 338 -2.87 3.84 22.86
CA LYS A 338 -3.03 4.90 23.86
C LYS A 338 -2.10 6.07 23.53
N GLU A 339 -2.51 7.29 23.89
CA GLU A 339 -1.68 8.50 23.82
C GLU A 339 -1.09 8.80 22.43
N VAL A 340 -1.90 8.59 21.38
CA VAL A 340 -1.49 8.93 20.01
C VAL A 340 -1.54 10.44 19.79
N GLU A 341 -0.40 11.00 19.39
CA GLU A 341 -0.29 12.39 18.98
C GLU A 341 -0.66 12.52 17.50
N TYR A 342 -1.72 13.27 17.22
CA TYR A 342 -2.14 13.58 15.86
C TYR A 342 -1.57 14.94 15.45
N LYS A 343 -0.75 14.95 14.40
CA LYS A 343 -0.13 16.16 13.85
C LYS A 343 -0.93 16.78 12.69
N GLY A 344 -2.14 16.30 12.45
CA GLY A 344 -3.03 16.82 11.43
C GLY A 344 -3.37 18.29 11.66
N LYS A 345 -3.54 19.04 10.57
CA LYS A 345 -4.14 20.37 10.64
C LYS A 345 -5.61 20.19 10.98
N ALA A 346 -6.01 20.62 12.18
CA ALA A 346 -7.41 20.58 12.60
C ALA A 346 -8.30 21.25 11.55
N GLY A 347 -9.38 20.59 11.16
CA GLY A 347 -10.44 21.23 10.38
C GLY A 347 -11.15 22.33 11.19
N THR A 348 -12.23 22.86 10.62
CA THR A 348 -13.19 23.64 11.42
C THR A 348 -13.61 22.84 12.66
N GLU A 349 -13.64 23.50 13.83
CA GLU A 349 -14.14 22.95 15.11
C GLU A 349 -13.23 22.00 15.91
N GLY A 350 -11.91 22.08 15.79
CA GLY A 350 -11.02 21.50 16.81
C GLY A 350 -10.91 19.96 16.81
N LEU A 351 -11.21 19.32 15.68
CA LEU A 351 -10.98 17.89 15.48
C LEU A 351 -9.46 17.62 15.34
N THR A 352 -8.86 16.96 16.33
CA THR A 352 -7.41 16.73 16.39
C THR A 352 -6.91 15.63 15.47
N ASN A 353 -7.79 14.76 14.98
CA ASN A 353 -7.45 13.58 14.20
C ASN A 353 -7.86 13.70 12.71
N THR A 354 -8.09 14.92 12.24
CA THR A 354 -8.46 15.24 10.86
C THR A 354 -7.28 15.80 10.09
N PHE A 355 -7.20 15.45 8.82
CA PHE A 355 -6.13 15.82 7.92
C PHE A 355 -6.71 16.45 6.66
N LEU A 356 -6.44 17.74 6.54
CA LEU A 356 -6.55 18.52 5.31
C LEU A 356 -5.24 18.38 4.50
N ASN A 357 -5.22 18.84 3.26
CA ASN A 357 -4.02 18.88 2.45
C ASN A 357 -2.94 19.82 3.07
N GLU A 358 -1.75 19.89 2.46
CA GLU A 358 -0.60 20.63 3.04
C GLU A 358 -0.88 22.11 3.28
N GLU A 359 -1.80 22.71 2.54
CA GLU A 359 -2.18 24.12 2.68
C GLU A 359 -3.31 24.32 3.70
N GLY A 360 -3.82 23.25 4.31
CA GLY A 360 -5.02 23.30 5.14
C GLY A 360 -6.30 23.40 4.31
N GLN A 361 -6.28 22.96 3.06
CA GLN A 361 -7.45 22.91 2.18
C GLN A 361 -7.97 21.48 2.04
N TYR A 362 -9.21 21.35 1.61
CA TYR A 362 -9.83 20.06 1.32
C TYR A 362 -9.28 19.45 0.04
N PHE A 363 -9.30 18.12 -0.04
CA PHE A 363 -9.09 17.42 -1.31
C PHE A 363 -10.29 17.64 -2.24
N GLU A 364 -10.03 18.02 -3.49
CA GLU A 364 -11.08 18.33 -4.46
C GLU A 364 -11.43 17.10 -5.31
N LEU A 365 -12.62 16.56 -5.11
CA LEU A 365 -13.22 15.60 -6.01
C LEU A 365 -13.94 16.35 -7.14
N LYS A 366 -13.46 16.18 -8.36
CA LYS A 366 -13.98 16.87 -9.54
C LYS A 366 -14.68 15.89 -10.47
N TYR A 367 -15.61 16.40 -11.26
CA TYR A 367 -16.04 15.69 -12.44
C TYR A 367 -15.16 16.11 -13.63
N LYS A 368 -14.15 15.29 -13.95
CA LYS A 368 -13.19 15.53 -15.04
C LYS A 368 -13.61 14.73 -16.27
N GLU A 369 -14.55 15.27 -17.04
CA GLU A 369 -14.90 14.77 -18.37
C GLU A 369 -15.04 15.92 -19.36
N GLN A 370 -14.83 15.62 -20.64
CA GLN A 370 -14.95 16.61 -21.70
C GLN A 370 -16.41 17.04 -21.87
N PRO A 371 -16.68 18.31 -22.23
CA PRO A 371 -18.04 18.84 -22.30
C PRO A 371 -19.00 17.99 -23.16
N TRP A 372 -18.53 17.45 -24.29
CA TRP A 372 -19.35 16.59 -25.15
C TRP A 372 -19.68 15.22 -24.55
N LEU A 373 -18.87 14.70 -23.63
CA LEU A 373 -19.22 13.49 -22.86
C LEU A 373 -20.37 13.79 -21.90
N ILE A 374 -20.38 14.98 -21.28
CA ILE A 374 -21.48 15.42 -20.40
C ILE A 374 -22.80 15.44 -21.19
N THR A 375 -22.79 16.05 -22.38
CA THR A 375 -23.95 16.04 -23.29
C THR A 375 -24.37 14.63 -23.67
N ALA A 376 -23.43 13.76 -24.04
CA ALA A 376 -23.73 12.38 -24.40
C ALA A 376 -24.35 11.58 -23.23
N ARG A 377 -23.95 11.86 -21.99
CA ARG A 377 -24.52 11.24 -20.79
C ARG A 377 -25.91 11.73 -20.47
N GLN A 378 -26.15 13.02 -20.59
CA GLN A 378 -27.50 13.59 -20.45
C GLN A 378 -28.43 12.97 -21.50
N GLU A 379 -27.96 12.84 -22.74
CA GLU A 379 -28.74 12.23 -23.82
C GLU A 379 -29.01 10.74 -23.60
N ARG A 380 -28.07 10.00 -22.98
CA ARG A 380 -28.32 8.61 -22.58
C ARG A 380 -29.54 8.47 -21.64
N LYS A 381 -29.79 9.46 -20.77
CA LYS A 381 -30.87 9.41 -19.78
C LYS A 381 -32.27 9.57 -20.39
N THR A 382 -32.37 10.18 -21.57
CA THR A 382 -33.64 10.32 -22.28
C THR A 382 -34.11 8.99 -22.88
N GLY A 383 -33.20 8.00 -22.99
CA GLY A 383 -33.54 6.68 -23.52
C GLY A 383 -33.80 6.68 -25.01
N VAL A 384 -33.08 7.53 -25.77
CA VAL A 384 -33.23 7.62 -27.23
C VAL A 384 -33.12 6.26 -27.91
N THR A 385 -34.16 5.92 -28.66
CA THR A 385 -34.22 4.81 -29.63
C THR A 385 -34.87 5.29 -30.91
N GLU A 386 -34.65 4.58 -32.02
CA GLU A 386 -35.31 4.85 -33.29
C GLU A 386 -36.85 4.81 -33.16
N ALA A 387 -37.37 3.88 -32.36
CA ALA A 387 -38.81 3.71 -32.15
C ALA A 387 -39.47 4.89 -31.40
N THR A 388 -38.74 5.54 -30.49
CA THR A 388 -39.32 6.53 -29.56
C THR A 388 -38.89 7.97 -29.87
N HIS A 389 -37.76 8.14 -30.55
CA HIS A 389 -37.08 9.43 -30.72
C HIS A 389 -36.62 9.66 -32.18
N CYS A 390 -37.33 9.06 -33.15
CA CYS A 390 -37.02 9.21 -34.58
C CYS A 390 -36.89 10.68 -35.01
N SER A 391 -37.84 11.54 -34.63
CA SER A 391 -37.79 12.98 -34.96
C SER A 391 -36.57 13.65 -34.35
N ARG A 392 -36.17 13.32 -33.12
CA ARG A 392 -34.95 13.84 -32.50
C ARG A 392 -33.69 13.42 -33.27
N ILE A 393 -33.62 12.16 -33.68
CA ILE A 393 -32.51 11.64 -34.49
C ILE A 393 -32.41 12.39 -35.82
N ILE A 394 -33.53 12.60 -36.50
CA ILE A 394 -33.56 13.24 -37.83
C ILE A 394 -33.35 14.76 -37.73
N ASP A 395 -34.13 15.42 -36.89
CA ASP A 395 -34.25 16.87 -36.86
C ASP A 395 -33.12 17.53 -36.05
N GLU A 396 -32.50 16.79 -35.12
CA GLU A 396 -31.40 17.29 -34.30
C GLU A 396 -30.06 16.65 -34.68
N TYR A 397 -29.95 15.31 -34.65
CA TYR A 397 -28.66 14.67 -34.88
C TYR A 397 -28.24 14.75 -36.34
N HIS A 398 -29.11 14.36 -37.27
CA HIS A 398 -28.77 14.40 -38.70
C HIS A 398 -28.64 15.80 -39.27
N LYS A 399 -29.17 16.82 -38.57
CA LYS A 399 -29.08 18.23 -38.97
C LYS A 399 -27.63 18.70 -39.12
N ILE A 400 -26.71 18.15 -38.33
CA ILE A 400 -25.28 18.51 -38.38
C ILE A 400 -24.60 18.05 -39.65
N ASN A 401 -25.09 16.99 -40.31
CA ASN A 401 -24.47 16.50 -41.52
C ASN A 401 -24.68 17.51 -42.64
N ARG A 402 -23.70 17.70 -43.52
CA ARG A 402 -23.83 18.59 -44.69
C ARG A 402 -24.40 17.84 -45.88
N GLU A 403 -23.85 16.66 -46.17
CA GLU A 403 -24.20 15.79 -47.29
C GLU A 403 -24.61 14.41 -46.79
N HIS A 404 -25.26 13.62 -47.66
CA HIS A 404 -25.70 12.25 -47.34
C HIS A 404 -26.63 12.10 -46.13
N LYS A 405 -27.35 13.19 -45.76
CA LYS A 405 -28.29 13.21 -44.63
C LYS A 405 -29.25 12.02 -44.71
N PRO A 406 -29.26 11.13 -43.69
CA PRO A 406 -30.26 10.08 -43.63
C PRO A 406 -31.67 10.69 -43.57
N SER A 407 -32.59 10.16 -44.36
CA SER A 407 -33.96 10.67 -44.46
C SER A 407 -34.95 9.96 -43.53
N GLY A 408 -34.46 9.08 -42.66
CA GLY A 408 -35.26 8.28 -41.74
C GLY A 408 -34.38 7.73 -40.61
N CYS A 409 -35.00 7.09 -39.62
CA CYS A 409 -34.29 6.53 -38.46
C CYS A 409 -34.18 5.00 -38.49
N THR A 410 -35.03 4.25 -39.22
CA THR A 410 -35.27 2.81 -39.00
C THR A 410 -34.63 1.82 -39.99
N THR A 411 -33.55 2.17 -40.68
CA THR A 411 -32.86 1.22 -41.60
C THR A 411 -31.35 1.18 -41.38
N ILE A 412 -30.70 0.07 -41.74
CA ILE A 412 -29.23 -0.11 -41.64
C ILE A 412 -28.43 0.97 -42.41
N THR A 413 -29.05 1.62 -43.39
CA THR A 413 -28.46 2.73 -44.16
C THR A 413 -28.52 4.08 -43.43
N ASN A 414 -29.26 4.16 -42.32
CA ASN A 414 -29.50 5.39 -41.54
C ASN A 414 -28.81 5.34 -40.17
N ALA A 415 -27.63 4.71 -40.11
CA ALA A 415 -26.87 4.63 -38.88
C ALA A 415 -26.57 6.04 -38.32
N TRP A 416 -27.03 6.32 -37.10
CA TRP A 416 -26.98 7.66 -36.50
C TRP A 416 -25.83 7.87 -35.50
N CYS A 417 -24.91 6.90 -35.38
CA CYS A 417 -23.74 7.00 -34.49
C CYS A 417 -22.86 8.24 -34.78
N ALA A 418 -22.51 8.46 -36.04
CA ALA A 418 -21.73 9.61 -36.51
C ALA A 418 -22.46 10.94 -36.31
N SER A 419 -23.77 10.96 -36.56
CA SER A 419 -24.60 12.15 -36.37
C SER A 419 -24.71 12.51 -34.89
N PHE A 420 -24.87 11.52 -34.01
CA PHE A 420 -24.90 11.73 -32.57
C PHE A 420 -23.57 12.29 -32.03
N VAL A 421 -22.43 11.72 -32.44
CA VAL A 421 -21.11 12.21 -32.04
C VAL A 421 -20.92 13.66 -32.48
N GLY A 422 -21.27 13.97 -33.72
CA GLY A 422 -21.13 15.32 -34.25
C GLY A 422 -22.09 16.32 -33.60
N TRP A 423 -23.31 15.89 -33.29
CA TRP A 423 -24.26 16.66 -32.50
C TRP A 423 -23.69 16.98 -31.12
N CYS A 424 -23.19 16.00 -30.37
CA CYS A 424 -22.59 16.22 -29.04
C CYS A 424 -21.43 17.24 -29.09
N LEU A 425 -20.56 17.15 -30.09
CA LEU A 425 -19.47 18.13 -30.28
C LEU A 425 -20.02 19.53 -30.60
N SER A 426 -21.01 19.64 -31.49
CA SER A 426 -21.60 20.91 -31.90
C SER A 426 -22.35 21.62 -30.77
N GLN A 427 -23.02 20.88 -29.89
CA GLN A 427 -23.68 21.44 -28.69
C GLN A 427 -22.69 22.13 -27.74
N ASN A 428 -21.41 21.78 -27.86
CA ASN A 428 -20.33 22.29 -27.02
C ASN A 428 -19.37 23.21 -27.79
N ASN A 429 -19.79 23.72 -28.96
CA ASN A 429 -19.00 24.62 -29.81
C ASN A 429 -17.67 24.02 -30.31
N PHE A 430 -17.57 22.69 -30.42
CA PHE A 430 -16.41 22.02 -30.99
C PHE A 430 -16.64 21.65 -32.45
N SER A 431 -15.55 21.60 -33.22
CA SER A 431 -15.64 21.12 -34.58
C SER A 431 -15.94 19.63 -34.65
N ALA A 432 -16.97 19.27 -35.42
CA ALA A 432 -17.33 17.90 -35.78
C ALA A 432 -17.07 17.57 -37.26
N GLN A 433 -17.02 16.26 -37.58
CA GLN A 433 -17.33 15.79 -38.93
C GLN A 433 -18.78 16.09 -39.26
N LEU A 434 -19.00 16.45 -40.53
CA LEU A 434 -20.31 16.75 -41.12
C LEU A 434 -20.71 15.65 -42.14
N ASP A 435 -20.06 14.48 -42.09
CA ASP A 435 -20.44 13.28 -42.84
C ASP A 435 -21.06 12.24 -41.88
N PRO A 436 -22.17 11.59 -42.27
CA PRO A 436 -22.85 10.58 -41.43
C PRO A 436 -22.13 9.22 -41.40
N GLY A 437 -21.02 9.05 -42.13
CA GLY A 437 -20.23 7.83 -42.10
C GLY A 437 -19.25 7.80 -40.92
N ALA A 438 -19.31 6.75 -40.11
CA ALA A 438 -18.41 6.58 -38.97
C ALA A 438 -16.91 6.66 -39.34
N PHE A 439 -16.52 6.09 -40.49
CA PHE A 439 -15.12 6.09 -40.94
C PHE A 439 -14.52 7.50 -41.06
N SER A 440 -15.34 8.50 -41.41
CA SER A 440 -14.89 9.88 -41.65
C SER A 440 -14.31 10.52 -40.39
N TYR A 441 -14.75 10.09 -39.21
CA TYR A 441 -14.21 10.54 -37.92
C TYR A 441 -12.77 10.05 -37.66
N GLY A 442 -12.20 9.20 -38.51
CA GLY A 442 -10.77 8.89 -38.51
C GLY A 442 -9.93 9.87 -39.33
N GLU A 443 -10.56 10.64 -40.22
CA GLU A 443 -9.93 11.51 -41.20
C GLU A 443 -9.92 12.97 -40.71
N ILE A 444 -8.81 13.38 -40.10
CA ILE A 444 -8.72 14.66 -39.39
C ILE A 444 -8.69 15.91 -40.30
N LYS A 445 -8.34 15.74 -41.58
CA LYS A 445 -8.06 16.83 -42.53
C LYS A 445 -9.25 17.28 -43.37
N THR A 446 -10.45 16.79 -43.09
CA THR A 446 -11.68 17.18 -43.80
C THR A 446 -12.81 17.32 -42.84
N ARG A 447 -13.93 17.94 -43.25
CA ARG A 447 -15.20 17.87 -42.54
C ARG A 447 -16.28 17.08 -43.25
N TYR A 448 -16.01 16.62 -44.47
CA TYR A 448 -17.00 15.88 -45.26
C TYR A 448 -16.32 15.03 -46.33
N ARG A 449 -16.98 13.95 -46.75
CA ARG A 449 -16.55 13.14 -47.90
C ARG A 449 -17.12 13.75 -49.19
N ALA A 450 -16.30 13.83 -50.24
CA ALA A 450 -16.77 14.27 -51.54
C ALA A 450 -17.83 13.32 -52.12
N SER A 451 -18.96 13.87 -52.56
CA SER A 451 -20.00 13.12 -53.28
C SER A 451 -19.52 12.66 -54.66
N ALA A 452 -19.96 11.47 -55.11
CA ALA A 452 -19.77 11.00 -56.48
C ALA A 452 -20.43 11.96 -57.49
N LYS A 453 -19.77 12.27 -58.61
CA LYS A 453 -20.32 13.12 -59.68
C LYS A 453 -20.98 12.25 -60.74
N THR A 454 -22.11 12.69 -61.25
CA THR A 454 -22.71 12.06 -62.44
C THR A 454 -22.07 12.68 -63.68
N VAL A 455 -21.39 11.85 -64.48
CA VAL A 455 -20.84 12.22 -65.79
C VAL A 455 -21.50 11.32 -66.82
N ASN A 456 -22.20 11.90 -67.80
CA ASN A 456 -22.92 11.18 -68.86
C ASN A 456 -23.87 10.08 -68.33
N GLY A 457 -24.64 10.39 -67.29
CA GLY A 457 -25.60 9.44 -66.70
C GLY A 457 -24.97 8.31 -65.87
N LYS A 458 -23.64 8.25 -65.74
CA LYS A 458 -22.93 7.29 -64.90
C LYS A 458 -22.39 7.97 -63.64
N ARG A 459 -22.58 7.31 -62.49
CA ARG A 459 -22.02 7.75 -61.21
C ARG A 459 -20.51 7.48 -61.22
N VAL A 460 -19.72 8.54 -61.25
CA VAL A 460 -18.25 8.47 -61.20
C VAL A 460 -17.80 8.82 -59.78
N PRO A 461 -17.00 7.96 -59.12
CA PRO A 461 -16.37 8.32 -57.85
C PRO A 461 -15.54 9.58 -58.05
N VAL A 462 -15.79 10.61 -57.25
CA VAL A 462 -14.85 11.73 -57.14
C VAL A 462 -13.79 11.28 -56.16
N PRO A 463 -12.49 11.51 -56.44
CA PRO A 463 -11.44 11.32 -55.44
C PRO A 463 -11.85 12.04 -54.15
N GLU A 464 -11.71 11.37 -53.02
CA GLU A 464 -12.00 11.98 -51.72
C GLU A 464 -11.16 13.26 -51.60
N LYS A 465 -11.85 14.40 -51.56
CA LYS A 465 -11.21 15.72 -51.44
C LYS A 465 -11.24 16.10 -49.97
N PHE A 466 -10.07 16.04 -49.35
CA PHE A 466 -9.85 16.44 -47.96
C PHE A 466 -9.34 17.88 -47.96
N ASP A 467 -10.25 18.84 -48.13
CA ASP A 467 -9.95 20.27 -48.08
C ASP A 467 -10.43 20.86 -46.73
N ASP A 468 -9.89 22.02 -46.37
CA ASP A 468 -10.24 22.79 -45.16
C ASP A 468 -11.76 22.90 -44.90
N PRO A 469 -12.17 22.96 -43.61
CA PRO A 469 -11.31 23.06 -42.43
C PRO A 469 -10.91 21.72 -41.83
N VAL A 470 -9.69 21.62 -41.31
CA VAL A 470 -9.29 20.59 -40.33
C VAL A 470 -10.26 20.62 -39.15
N TRP A 471 -10.85 19.48 -38.79
CA TRP A 471 -11.83 19.40 -37.70
C TRP A 471 -11.26 18.82 -36.41
N GLY A 472 -10.20 18.03 -36.54
CA GLY A 472 -9.70 17.21 -35.46
C GLY A 472 -8.21 17.01 -35.49
N LYS A 473 -7.70 16.37 -34.45
CA LYS A 473 -6.31 15.96 -34.30
C LYS A 473 -6.26 14.57 -33.66
N LYS A 474 -5.32 13.75 -34.12
CA LYS A 474 -5.08 12.44 -33.52
C LYS A 474 -4.41 12.62 -32.16
N THR A 475 -4.70 11.72 -31.25
CA THR A 475 -3.92 11.56 -30.03
C THR A 475 -2.50 11.07 -30.32
N ASP A 476 -1.61 11.21 -29.35
CA ASP A 476 -0.22 10.79 -29.47
C ASP A 476 -0.13 9.30 -29.81
N ASN A 477 0.44 8.99 -30.97
CA ASN A 477 0.55 7.63 -31.49
C ASN A 477 -0.79 6.85 -31.44
N ASN A 478 -1.92 7.54 -31.64
CA ASN A 478 -3.27 6.95 -31.58
C ASN A 478 -3.60 6.32 -30.20
N LYS A 479 -2.93 6.77 -29.14
CA LYS A 479 -3.16 6.35 -27.75
C LYS A 479 -4.62 6.66 -27.35
N LEU A 480 -5.24 5.73 -26.65
CA LEU A 480 -6.61 5.90 -26.19
C LEU A 480 -6.64 6.97 -25.10
N ALA A 481 -7.64 7.84 -25.14
CA ALA A 481 -7.86 8.89 -24.14
C ALA A 481 -9.36 9.02 -23.84
N VAL A 482 -9.71 9.40 -22.61
CA VAL A 482 -11.10 9.72 -22.23
C VAL A 482 -11.62 10.85 -23.11
N GLY A 483 -12.84 10.71 -23.60
CA GLY A 483 -13.50 11.68 -24.47
C GLY A 483 -13.07 11.63 -25.93
N SER A 484 -12.01 10.88 -26.28
CA SER A 484 -11.59 10.79 -27.66
C SER A 484 -12.65 10.10 -28.52
N VAL A 485 -12.86 10.65 -29.72
CA VAL A 485 -13.71 10.07 -30.74
C VAL A 485 -12.98 8.88 -31.35
N CYS A 486 -13.57 7.70 -31.17
CA CYS A 486 -13.00 6.44 -31.58
C CYS A 486 -13.82 5.82 -32.71
N VAL A 487 -13.19 5.61 -33.86
CA VAL A 487 -13.75 4.79 -34.94
C VAL A 487 -13.47 3.32 -34.65
N VAL A 488 -14.50 2.50 -34.66
CA VAL A 488 -14.47 1.08 -34.26
C VAL A 488 -15.21 0.19 -35.27
N ASN A 489 -15.24 -1.12 -35.02
CA ASN A 489 -15.96 -2.13 -35.79
C ASN A 489 -15.59 -2.10 -37.28
N ASN A 490 -14.30 -2.12 -37.59
CA ASN A 490 -13.77 -2.02 -38.95
C ASN A 490 -14.29 -0.78 -39.70
N LYS A 491 -14.24 0.38 -39.04
CA LYS A 491 -14.70 1.68 -39.56
C LYS A 491 -16.21 1.82 -39.77
N LYS A 492 -17.03 0.94 -39.19
CA LYS A 492 -18.50 0.96 -39.33
C LYS A 492 -19.22 1.67 -38.18
N HIS A 493 -18.52 2.01 -37.10
CA HIS A 493 -19.12 2.65 -35.94
C HIS A 493 -18.18 3.69 -35.32
N VAL A 494 -18.76 4.67 -34.62
CA VAL A 494 -18.01 5.74 -33.95
C VAL A 494 -18.63 6.03 -32.59
N THR A 495 -17.79 6.22 -31.58
CA THR A 495 -18.19 6.38 -30.18
C THR A 495 -17.17 7.25 -29.44
N PHE A 496 -17.49 7.74 -28.23
CA PHE A 496 -16.51 8.40 -27.37
C PHE A 496 -15.93 7.42 -26.36
N ALA A 497 -14.61 7.34 -26.22
CA ALA A 497 -14.00 6.52 -25.18
C ALA A 497 -14.29 7.08 -23.79
N VAL A 498 -14.77 6.25 -22.85
CA VAL A 498 -15.09 6.69 -21.48
C VAL A 498 -14.36 5.91 -20.39
N ALA A 499 -13.96 4.67 -20.66
CA ALA A 499 -13.27 3.82 -19.70
C ALA A 499 -12.55 2.66 -20.40
N LYS A 500 -11.77 1.89 -19.64
CA LYS A 500 -11.19 0.61 -20.06
C LYS A 500 -11.51 -0.52 -19.11
N ASP A 501 -11.38 -1.75 -19.56
CA ASP A 501 -11.40 -2.90 -18.64
C ASP A 501 -10.11 -2.95 -17.81
N LYS A 502 -10.12 -3.79 -16.76
CA LYS A 502 -8.97 -3.97 -15.86
C LYS A 502 -7.67 -4.31 -16.61
N ASN A 503 -7.77 -5.09 -17.68
CA ASN A 503 -6.62 -5.58 -18.43
C ASN A 503 -6.21 -4.65 -19.59
N GLY A 504 -6.99 -3.60 -19.88
CA GLY A 504 -6.78 -2.73 -21.05
C GLY A 504 -6.97 -3.43 -22.40
N THR A 505 -7.59 -4.62 -22.40
CA THR A 505 -7.89 -5.39 -23.62
C THR A 505 -9.11 -4.85 -24.36
N HIS A 506 -10.01 -4.20 -23.62
CA HIS A 506 -11.22 -3.58 -24.14
C HIS A 506 -11.32 -2.16 -23.61
N PHE A 507 -11.96 -1.31 -24.39
CA PHE A 507 -12.41 -0.01 -23.92
C PHE A 507 -13.92 0.10 -24.03
N TYR A 508 -14.50 0.97 -23.22
CA TYR A 508 -15.91 1.24 -23.20
C TYR A 508 -16.16 2.57 -23.91
N GLY A 509 -17.03 2.52 -24.92
CA GLY A 509 -17.46 3.67 -25.71
C GLY A 509 -18.88 4.10 -25.34
N LEU A 510 -19.08 5.39 -25.10
CA LEU A 510 -20.39 6.04 -25.01
C LEU A 510 -20.75 6.67 -26.36
N GLY A 511 -21.81 6.18 -26.99
CA GLY A 511 -22.17 6.60 -28.34
C GLY A 511 -23.61 6.26 -28.69
N GLY A 512 -24.08 6.87 -29.78
CA GLY A 512 -25.40 6.65 -30.36
C GLY A 512 -25.43 5.46 -31.32
N ASN A 513 -26.62 4.94 -31.58
CA ASN A 513 -26.85 3.73 -32.38
C ASN A 513 -26.05 2.51 -31.92
N GLN A 514 -25.82 2.39 -30.61
CA GLN A 514 -25.17 1.23 -30.00
C GLN A 514 -26.28 0.24 -29.63
N GLY A 515 -26.69 -0.59 -30.60
CA GLY A 515 -27.86 -1.45 -30.47
C GLY A 515 -29.13 -0.63 -30.26
N ASP A 516 -29.41 0.27 -31.20
CA ASP A 516 -30.57 1.19 -31.21
C ASP A 516 -30.72 2.03 -29.92
N ALA A 517 -29.61 2.48 -29.35
CA ALA A 517 -29.63 3.33 -28.18
C ALA A 517 -28.39 4.22 -28.06
N VAL A 518 -28.51 5.29 -27.27
CA VAL A 518 -27.34 5.96 -26.68
C VAL A 518 -26.93 5.17 -25.43
N LYS A 519 -25.83 4.42 -25.49
CA LYS A 519 -25.39 3.59 -24.34
C LYS A 519 -23.88 3.45 -24.28
N VAL A 520 -23.42 2.77 -23.23
CA VAL A 520 -22.01 2.38 -23.08
C VAL A 520 -21.86 0.93 -23.56
N SER A 521 -20.95 0.68 -24.50
CA SER A 521 -20.62 -0.65 -25.03
C SER A 521 -19.12 -0.90 -25.02
N PRO A 522 -18.65 -2.13 -24.77
CA PRO A 522 -17.25 -2.50 -24.90
C PRO A 522 -16.81 -2.77 -26.36
N TYR A 523 -15.56 -2.44 -26.65
CA TYR A 523 -14.88 -2.64 -27.93
C TYR A 523 -13.44 -3.11 -27.71
N SER A 524 -12.99 -4.09 -28.50
CA SER A 524 -11.62 -4.64 -28.44
C SER A 524 -10.66 -4.00 -29.45
N VAL A 525 -11.19 -3.41 -30.52
CA VAL A 525 -10.39 -2.85 -31.62
C VAL A 525 -10.88 -1.44 -31.96
N ARG A 526 -9.93 -0.53 -32.18
CA ARG A 526 -10.19 0.81 -32.73
C ARG A 526 -9.27 1.11 -33.91
N ASN A 527 -9.78 1.90 -34.83
CA ASN A 527 -9.06 2.40 -36.00
C ASN A 527 -8.43 3.78 -35.74
N SER A 528 -9.05 4.60 -34.89
CA SER A 528 -8.57 5.94 -34.56
C SER A 528 -8.96 6.36 -33.14
N SER A 529 -8.28 7.39 -32.64
CA SER A 529 -8.55 8.13 -31.40
C SER A 529 -8.29 9.61 -31.71
N VAL A 530 -9.36 10.41 -31.78
CA VAL A 530 -9.34 11.78 -32.32
C VAL A 530 -10.02 12.74 -31.36
N PHE A 531 -9.48 13.94 -31.21
CA PHE A 531 -10.14 15.07 -30.55
C PHE A 531 -10.51 16.16 -31.55
N PRO A 532 -11.54 16.98 -31.28
CA PRO A 532 -11.76 18.20 -32.03
C PRO A 532 -10.53 19.11 -31.95
N ILE A 533 -10.26 19.86 -33.03
CA ILE A 533 -9.01 20.62 -33.17
C ILE A 533 -8.84 21.66 -32.06
N GLU A 534 -9.95 22.23 -31.60
CA GLU A 534 -10.02 23.27 -30.57
C GLU A 534 -9.71 22.76 -29.15
N TYR A 535 -9.80 21.45 -28.91
CA TYR A 535 -9.61 20.90 -27.56
C TYR A 535 -8.14 20.65 -27.26
N THR A 536 -7.59 21.22 -26.20
CA THR A 536 -6.23 20.90 -25.72
C THR A 536 -6.25 19.61 -24.91
N ILE A 537 -5.55 18.59 -25.39
CA ILE A 537 -5.45 17.28 -24.72
C ILE A 537 -4.55 17.43 -23.50
N ALA A 538 -5.02 17.00 -22.34
CA ALA A 538 -4.26 16.97 -21.10
C ALA A 538 -3.65 15.57 -20.85
N ASP A 539 -2.59 15.48 -20.07
CA ASP A 539 -1.96 14.19 -19.75
C ASP A 539 -2.94 13.25 -19.02
N GLU A 540 -3.82 13.81 -18.19
CA GLU A 540 -4.85 13.05 -17.48
C GLU A 540 -5.91 12.45 -18.42
N ASP A 541 -6.10 13.00 -19.63
CA ASP A 541 -7.05 12.44 -20.59
C ASP A 541 -6.59 11.03 -21.03
N TYR A 542 -5.28 10.77 -21.02
CA TYR A 542 -4.74 9.44 -21.31
C TYR A 542 -4.93 8.43 -20.18
N GLU A 543 -5.41 8.87 -19.02
CA GLU A 543 -5.70 8.03 -17.88
C GLU A 543 -7.18 7.61 -17.93
N LEU A 544 -7.48 6.54 -18.67
CA LEU A 544 -8.85 6.03 -18.66
C LEU A 544 -9.20 5.39 -17.32
N PRO A 545 -10.39 5.70 -16.75
CA PRO A 545 -10.89 5.01 -15.58
C PRO A 545 -11.11 3.53 -15.90
N ILE A 546 -10.99 2.69 -14.88
CA ILE A 546 -11.26 1.25 -15.01
C ILE A 546 -12.72 0.99 -14.71
N TYR A 547 -13.41 0.39 -15.67
CA TYR A 547 -14.79 -0.02 -15.54
C TYR A 547 -14.87 -1.53 -15.30
N TYR A 548 -15.22 -1.91 -14.07
CA TYR A 548 -15.24 -3.31 -13.62
C TYR A 548 -16.59 -3.93 -13.95
N ARG A 549 -16.74 -4.32 -15.21
CA ARG A 549 -17.95 -4.96 -15.73
C ARG A 549 -17.61 -6.25 -16.45
N GLU A 550 -18.52 -7.20 -16.37
CA GLU A 550 -18.46 -8.42 -17.17
C GLU A 550 -18.62 -8.12 -18.66
N LEU A 551 -17.71 -8.68 -19.45
CA LEU A 551 -17.77 -8.69 -20.91
C LEU A 551 -18.47 -9.99 -21.32
N THR A 552 -19.76 -9.92 -21.64
CA THR A 552 -20.48 -11.06 -22.23
C THR A 552 -20.45 -10.99 -23.75
N ALA A 553 -20.62 -12.12 -24.44
CA ALA A 553 -20.64 -12.18 -25.91
C ALA A 553 -21.69 -11.22 -26.53
N ASP A 554 -22.83 -11.00 -25.85
CA ASP A 554 -23.88 -10.07 -26.27
C ASP A 554 -23.52 -8.59 -26.04
N THR A 555 -22.48 -8.32 -25.24
CA THR A 555 -22.04 -6.95 -24.94
C THR A 555 -20.86 -6.50 -25.80
N VAL A 556 -20.03 -7.41 -26.30
CA VAL A 556 -18.87 -7.07 -27.13
C VAL A 556 -19.33 -6.77 -28.56
N ALA A 557 -19.13 -5.52 -28.99
CA ALA A 557 -19.56 -5.03 -30.30
C ALA A 557 -18.46 -5.09 -31.36
#